data_AF-A0A6A4C338-F1
#
_entry.id   AF-A0A6A4C338-F1
#
_cell.length_a   1.000
_cell.length_b   1.000
_cell.length_c   1.000
_cell.angle_alpha   90.00
_cell.angle_beta   90.00
_cell.angle_gamma   90.00
#
_symmetry.space_group_name_H-M   'P 1'
#
loop_
_entity.id
_entity.type
_entity.pdbx_description
1 polymer ?
#
loop_
_entity_poly.entity_id
_entity_poly.type
_entity_poly.pdbx_seq_one_letter_code
_entity_poly.pdbx_strand_id
1 'polypeptide(L)'
;MYVHLWCEQRGSGREFCSTRVYEDNEDDESKELQEGAEKSKVNRKRRKQDDRRSSIDSVEVLTEAVSKLVEAEMSSTKGALIKEKTAVARLKREKMQRDVLVEKLAAVDGIVARRRQALAIVEDRIRQYTVNGMDTTQLQVERESALRRVETAQNKSDELQDQIMGS
;
A
#
# COMPACT_ATOMS: atom_id res chain seq x y z
N MET A 1 -34.07 24.21 14.54
CA MET A 1 -34.26 24.73 15.91
C MET A 1 -34.46 23.52 16.81
N TYR A 2 -33.41 23.05 17.49
CA TYR A 2 -33.28 21.67 18.01
C TYR A 2 -32.85 21.68 19.49
N VAL A 3 -33.73 22.14 20.39
CA VAL A 3 -33.46 22.11 21.84
C VAL A 3 -34.44 21.18 22.58
N HIS A 4 -35.62 20.94 22.01
CA HIS A 4 -36.68 20.12 22.60
C HIS A 4 -36.40 18.61 22.56
N LEU A 5 -35.61 18.13 21.60
CA LEU A 5 -35.21 16.70 21.51
C LEU A 5 -34.17 16.28 22.56
N TRP A 6 -33.53 17.22 23.28
CA TRP A 6 -32.56 16.87 24.32
C TRP A 6 -33.24 16.49 25.65
N CYS A 7 -34.50 16.89 25.86
CA CYS A 7 -35.22 16.62 27.10
C CYS A 7 -35.88 15.23 27.13
N GLU A 8 -36.17 14.60 25.98
CA GLU A 8 -36.84 13.29 25.93
C GLU A 8 -35.90 12.10 26.22
N GLN A 9 -34.58 12.23 25.99
CA GLN A 9 -33.62 11.13 26.20
C GLN A 9 -33.28 10.87 27.69
N ARG A 10 -33.64 11.79 28.59
CA ARG A 10 -33.42 11.64 30.05
C ARG A 10 -34.75 11.80 30.77
N GLY A 11 -35.55 10.73 30.74
CA GLY A 11 -36.83 10.63 31.45
C GLY A 11 -36.72 10.95 32.93
N SER A 12 -36.89 12.22 33.28
CA SER A 12 -37.10 12.72 34.63
C SER A 12 -37.65 14.14 34.54
N GLY A 13 -38.89 14.25 34.08
CA GLY A 13 -39.74 15.35 34.51
C GLY A 13 -39.84 15.28 36.04
N ARG A 14 -39.23 16.24 36.73
CA ARG A 14 -39.66 16.58 38.08
C ARG A 14 -40.32 17.93 37.99
N GLU A 15 -41.64 17.86 37.88
CA GLU A 15 -42.52 18.94 38.21
C GLU A 15 -42.19 19.44 39.62
N PHE A 16 -42.10 20.75 39.71
CA PHE A 16 -42.01 21.48 40.96
C PHE A 16 -43.32 21.25 41.73
N CYS A 17 -43.30 20.39 42.74
CA CYS A 17 -44.41 20.18 43.68
C CYS A 17 -43.96 20.54 45.09
N SER A 18 -44.30 21.75 45.53
CA SER A 18 -44.46 22.08 46.94
C SER A 18 -45.57 21.20 47.52
N THR A 19 -45.28 20.37 48.53
CA THR A 19 -46.14 20.13 49.71
C THR A 19 -45.41 19.21 50.69
N ARG A 20 -45.31 19.70 51.92
CA ARG A 20 -44.83 19.07 53.17
C ARG A 20 -45.34 17.65 53.38
N VAL A 21 -44.44 16.70 53.66
CA VAL A 21 -44.75 15.43 54.36
C VAL A 21 -43.52 14.94 55.13
N TYR A 22 -43.05 15.67 56.14
CA TYR A 22 -42.35 15.03 57.26
C TYR A 22 -42.81 15.73 58.54
N GLU A 23 -43.26 14.90 59.48
CA GLU A 23 -43.88 15.25 60.74
C GLU A 23 -42.88 15.95 61.66
N ASP A 24 -43.36 16.97 62.37
CA ASP A 24 -42.68 17.62 63.48
C ASP A 24 -42.40 16.57 64.57
N ASN A 25 -41.17 16.07 64.64
CA ASN A 25 -40.59 15.57 65.88
C ASN A 25 -39.31 16.35 66.12
N GLU A 26 -39.50 17.44 66.86
CA GLU A 26 -38.47 18.09 67.65
C GLU A 26 -37.80 17.05 68.55
N ASP A 27 -36.51 16.80 68.36
CA ASP A 27 -35.66 16.37 69.46
C ASP A 27 -34.30 17.06 69.34
N ASP A 28 -34.19 18.11 70.14
CA ASP A 28 -33.09 19.05 70.22
C ASP A 28 -32.07 18.51 71.25
N GLU A 29 -31.29 17.49 70.88
CA GLU A 29 -30.18 17.00 71.72
C GLU A 29 -28.82 17.38 71.14
N SER A 30 -28.35 18.53 71.60
CA SER A 30 -26.97 19.00 71.48
C SER A 30 -25.99 18.05 72.18
N LYS A 31 -25.05 17.47 71.43
CA LYS A 31 -23.77 16.99 71.98
C LYS A 31 -22.60 17.47 71.12
N GLU A 32 -22.07 18.62 71.50
CA GLU A 32 -20.66 18.94 71.29
C GLU A 32 -19.81 17.91 72.04
N LEU A 33 -18.84 17.31 71.36
CA LEU A 33 -17.49 17.11 71.89
C LEU A 33 -16.53 16.78 70.75
N GLN A 34 -15.54 17.66 70.65
CA GLN A 34 -14.39 17.70 69.76
C GLN A 34 -13.46 16.50 70.03
N GLU A 35 -12.76 16.00 69.01
CA GLU A 35 -11.29 15.86 69.00
C GLU A 35 -10.79 15.03 67.80
N GLY A 36 -9.70 15.49 67.18
CA GLY A 36 -8.89 14.64 66.28
C GLY A 36 -9.04 14.86 64.78
N ALA A 37 -8.90 16.11 64.29
CA ALA A 37 -8.33 16.30 62.96
C ALA A 37 -7.73 17.71 62.84
N GLU A 38 -6.39 17.81 62.83
CA GLU A 38 -5.70 18.94 62.21
C GLU A 38 -5.98 18.93 60.70
N LYS A 39 -7.21 19.31 60.33
CA LYS A 39 -7.54 19.69 58.97
C LYS A 39 -6.98 21.09 58.82
N SER A 40 -5.78 21.20 58.27
CA SER A 40 -5.38 22.44 57.61
C SER A 40 -6.51 22.78 56.63
N LYS A 41 -7.32 23.79 56.98
CA LYS A 41 -8.37 24.34 56.13
C LYS A 41 -7.68 25.11 55.01
N VAL A 42 -7.01 24.41 54.10
CA VAL A 42 -6.54 25.01 52.86
C VAL A 42 -7.79 25.24 52.02
N ASN A 43 -8.06 26.53 51.76
CA ASN A 43 -9.22 27.03 51.02
C ASN A 43 -9.61 26.09 49.85
N ARG A 44 -10.82 25.50 49.88
CA ARG A 44 -11.38 24.66 48.79
C ARG A 44 -11.32 25.35 47.41
N LYS A 45 -11.31 26.69 47.39
CA LYS A 45 -11.08 27.53 46.20
C LYS A 45 -9.67 27.37 45.59
N ARG A 46 -8.63 27.20 46.42
CA ARG A 46 -7.23 27.03 45.97
C ARG A 46 -7.00 25.66 45.32
N ARG A 47 -7.56 24.58 45.88
CA ARG A 47 -7.51 23.23 45.27
C ARG A 47 -8.10 23.19 43.86
N LYS A 48 -9.28 23.79 43.63
CA LYS A 48 -9.89 23.85 42.29
C LYS A 48 -9.06 24.63 41.27
N GLN A 49 -8.26 25.60 41.71
CA GLN A 49 -7.40 26.38 40.82
C GLN A 49 -6.15 25.58 40.46
N ASP A 50 -5.52 24.91 41.43
CA ASP A 50 -4.38 24.02 41.18
C ASP A 50 -4.77 22.80 40.34
N ASP A 51 -5.92 22.16 40.60
CA ASP A 51 -6.40 21.02 39.78
C ASP A 51 -6.69 21.44 38.34
N ARG A 52 -7.24 22.64 38.13
CA ARG A 52 -7.45 23.20 36.78
C ARG A 52 -6.14 23.54 36.10
N ARG A 53 -5.18 24.11 36.83
CA ARG A 53 -3.86 24.47 36.30
C ARG A 53 -3.06 23.22 35.95
N SER A 54 -3.08 22.20 36.82
CA SER A 54 -2.50 20.87 36.58
C SER A 54 -3.19 20.12 35.43
N SER A 55 -4.51 20.24 35.28
CA SER A 55 -5.23 19.67 34.14
C SER A 55 -4.91 20.36 32.81
N ILE A 56 -4.73 21.68 32.80
CA ILE A 56 -4.30 22.43 31.61
C ILE A 56 -2.88 22.03 31.22
N ASP A 57 -1.98 21.94 32.20
CA ASP A 57 -0.60 21.48 32.03
C ASP A 57 -0.54 20.04 31.48
N SER A 58 -1.43 19.16 31.96
CA SER A 58 -1.57 17.79 31.45
C SER A 58 -2.07 17.75 30.00
N VAL A 59 -2.99 18.65 29.62
CA VAL A 59 -3.48 18.75 28.24
C VAL A 59 -2.37 19.28 27.33
N GLU A 60 -1.60 20.28 27.74
CA GLU A 60 -0.46 20.79 26.98
C GLU A 60 0.59 19.69 26.73
N VAL A 61 0.96 18.94 27.78
CA VAL A 61 1.87 17.78 27.67
C VAL A 61 1.33 16.72 26.71
N LEU A 62 0.04 16.41 26.77
CA LEU A 62 -0.59 15.46 25.84
C LEU A 62 -0.59 15.99 24.41
N THR A 63 -0.88 17.28 24.18
CA THR A 63 -0.84 17.86 22.83
C THR A 63 0.57 17.86 22.25
N GLU A 64 1.60 18.10 23.05
CA GLU A 64 2.99 18.03 22.62
C GLU A 64 3.40 16.59 22.30
N ALA A 65 3.02 15.62 23.15
CA ALA A 65 3.29 14.20 22.91
C ALA A 65 2.61 13.67 21.64
N VAL A 66 1.35 14.04 21.41
CA VAL A 66 0.63 13.71 20.18
C VAL A 66 1.28 14.37 18.96
N SER A 67 1.70 15.63 19.07
CA SER A 67 2.39 16.33 17.97
C SER A 67 3.69 15.63 17.60
N LYS A 68 4.52 15.24 18.59
CA LYS A 68 5.74 14.47 18.37
C LYS A 68 5.47 13.10 17.74
N LEU A 69 4.41 12.41 18.17
CA LEU A 69 4.01 11.13 17.59
C LEU A 69 3.59 11.29 16.11
N VAL A 70 2.79 12.31 15.81
CA VAL A 70 2.38 12.62 14.44
C VAL A 70 3.58 12.97 13.58
N GLU A 71 4.52 13.77 14.05
CA GLU A 71 5.74 14.10 13.31
C GLU A 71 6.61 12.85 13.05
N ALA A 72 6.77 11.98 14.05
CA ALA A 72 7.49 10.72 13.92
C ALA A 72 6.84 9.82 12.86
N GLU A 73 5.52 9.61 12.94
CA GLU A 73 4.76 8.82 11.95
C GLU A 73 4.82 9.45 10.55
N MET A 74 4.70 10.76 10.45
CA MET A 74 4.81 11.47 9.16
C MET A 74 6.21 11.33 8.55
N SER A 75 7.27 11.35 9.36
CA SER A 75 8.63 11.15 8.88
C SER A 75 8.88 9.70 8.44
N SER A 76 8.37 8.73 9.21
CA SER A 76 8.44 7.30 8.94
C SER A 76 7.70 6.94 7.63
N THR A 77 6.45 7.39 7.50
CA THR A 77 5.62 7.17 6.32
C THR A 77 6.21 7.81 5.07
N LYS A 78 6.73 9.05 5.16
CA LYS A 78 7.46 9.69 4.05
C LYS A 78 8.68 8.87 3.63
N GLY A 79 9.47 8.39 4.60
CA GLY A 79 10.64 7.55 4.33
C GLY A 79 10.27 6.23 3.64
N ALA A 80 9.22 5.55 4.11
CA ALA A 80 8.69 4.34 3.48
C ALA A 80 8.22 4.61 2.05
N LEU A 81 7.46 5.69 1.84
CA LEU A 81 6.95 6.08 0.52
C LEU A 81 8.09 6.39 -0.48
N ILE A 82 9.18 7.01 -0.03
CA ILE A 82 10.34 7.28 -0.88
C ILE A 82 11.02 5.97 -1.30
N LYS A 83 11.21 5.03 -0.37
CA LYS A 83 11.78 3.71 -0.67
C LYS A 83 10.93 2.96 -1.69
N GLU A 84 9.62 2.96 -1.48
CA GLU A 84 8.67 2.30 -2.39
C GLU A 84 8.69 2.94 -3.78
N LYS A 85 8.58 4.27 -3.88
CA LYS A 85 8.65 4.99 -5.17
C LYS A 85 9.96 4.71 -5.91
N THR A 86 11.07 4.61 -5.18
CA THR A 86 12.39 4.30 -5.76
C THR A 86 12.42 2.87 -6.30
N ALA A 87 11.89 1.89 -5.56
CA ALA A 87 11.77 0.51 -6.00
C ALA A 87 10.86 0.37 -7.24
N VAL A 88 9.70 1.03 -7.24
CA VAL A 88 8.77 1.05 -8.38
C VAL A 88 9.43 1.67 -9.61
N ALA A 89 10.16 2.78 -9.46
CA ALA A 89 10.89 3.39 -10.57
C ALA A 89 11.98 2.47 -11.14
N ARG A 90 12.65 1.68 -10.28
CA ARG A 90 13.63 0.67 -10.72
C ARG A 90 12.93 -0.45 -11.53
N LEU A 91 11.89 -1.06 -10.96
CA LEU A 91 11.13 -2.12 -11.62
C LEU A 91 10.54 -1.67 -12.96
N LYS A 92 10.07 -0.42 -13.06
CA LYS A 92 9.56 0.14 -14.32
C LYS A 92 10.65 0.25 -15.38
N ARG A 93 11.89 0.62 -15.02
CA ARG A 93 13.02 0.66 -15.96
C ARG A 93 13.41 -0.72 -16.45
N GLU A 94 13.51 -1.69 -15.53
CA GLU A 94 13.80 -3.09 -15.86
C GLU A 94 12.72 -3.66 -16.78
N LYS A 95 11.45 -3.37 -16.50
CA LYS A 95 10.34 -3.77 -17.37
C LYS A 95 10.50 -3.19 -18.78
N MET A 96 10.76 -1.90 -18.93
CA MET A 96 10.96 -1.30 -20.25
C MET A 96 12.14 -1.94 -21.01
N GLN A 97 13.22 -2.30 -20.30
CA GLN A 97 14.35 -3.01 -20.90
C GLN A 97 13.95 -4.40 -21.38
N ARG A 98 13.17 -5.16 -20.60
CA ARG A 98 12.62 -6.45 -21.03
C ARG A 98 11.69 -6.31 -22.22
N ASP A 99 10.79 -5.31 -22.21
CA ASP A 99 9.84 -5.09 -23.30
C ASP A 99 10.59 -4.87 -24.64
N VAL A 100 11.70 -4.11 -24.63
CA VAL A 100 12.57 -3.93 -25.81
C VAL A 100 13.20 -5.25 -26.28
N LEU A 101 13.61 -6.13 -25.36
CA LEU A 101 14.15 -7.44 -25.72
C LEU A 101 13.07 -8.35 -26.32
N VAL A 102 11.86 -8.33 -25.76
CA VAL A 102 10.71 -9.09 -26.25
C VAL A 102 10.33 -8.66 -27.67
N GLU A 103 10.32 -7.35 -27.97
CA GLU A 103 10.07 -6.84 -29.32
C GLU A 103 11.16 -7.31 -30.32
N LYS A 104 12.43 -7.27 -29.90
CA LYS A 104 13.54 -7.80 -30.72
C LYS A 104 13.39 -9.29 -30.99
N LEU A 105 13.02 -10.08 -29.97
CA LEU A 105 12.78 -11.51 -30.11
C LEU A 105 11.66 -11.77 -31.12
N ALA A 106 10.52 -11.09 -31.00
CA ALA A 106 9.41 -11.22 -31.95
C ALA A 106 9.82 -10.92 -33.40
N ALA A 107 10.67 -9.90 -33.60
CA ALA A 107 11.19 -9.57 -34.92
C ALA A 107 12.10 -10.70 -35.48
N VAL A 108 12.97 -11.28 -34.65
CA VAL A 108 13.85 -12.40 -35.02
C VAL A 108 13.03 -13.66 -35.30
N ASP A 109 12.05 -13.99 -34.49
CA ASP A 109 11.16 -15.14 -34.70
C ASP A 109 10.39 -15.01 -36.03
N GLY A 110 9.93 -13.81 -36.36
CA GLY A 110 9.35 -13.53 -37.67
C GLY A 110 10.34 -13.77 -38.83
N ILE A 111 11.62 -13.45 -38.64
CA ILE A 111 12.67 -13.75 -39.63
C ILE A 111 12.91 -15.27 -39.74
N VAL A 112 13.00 -15.98 -38.61
CA VAL A 112 13.17 -17.44 -38.58
C VAL A 112 12.04 -18.12 -39.34
N ALA A 113 10.78 -17.74 -39.08
CA ALA A 113 9.62 -18.29 -39.76
C ALA A 113 9.70 -18.12 -41.29
N ARG A 114 10.01 -16.90 -41.76
CA ARG A 114 10.18 -16.63 -43.20
C ARG A 114 11.35 -17.42 -43.81
N ARG A 115 12.47 -17.55 -43.10
CA ARG A 115 13.63 -18.32 -43.58
C ARG A 115 13.32 -19.82 -43.66
N ARG A 116 12.59 -20.37 -42.68
CA ARG A 116 12.11 -21.76 -42.72
C ARG A 116 11.16 -22.00 -43.89
N GLN A 117 10.25 -21.06 -44.17
CA GLN A 117 9.37 -21.14 -45.34
C GLN A 117 10.18 -21.12 -46.66
N ALA A 118 11.15 -20.22 -46.79
CA ALA A 118 12.02 -20.16 -47.97
C ALA A 118 12.84 -21.46 -48.15
N LEU A 119 13.36 -22.02 -47.05
CA LEU A 119 14.06 -23.31 -47.08
C LEU A 119 13.14 -24.44 -47.58
N ALA A 120 11.91 -24.52 -47.07
CA ALA A 120 10.94 -25.53 -47.50
C ALA A 120 10.66 -25.45 -49.01
N ILE A 121 10.59 -24.24 -49.58
CA ILE A 121 10.43 -24.04 -51.03
C ILE A 121 11.62 -24.62 -51.81
N VAL A 122 12.85 -24.39 -51.34
CA VAL A 122 14.06 -24.96 -51.98
C VAL A 122 14.05 -26.48 -51.88
N GLU A 123 13.67 -27.04 -50.72
CA GLU A 123 13.56 -28.48 -50.51
C GLU A 123 12.51 -29.13 -51.42
N ASP A 124 11.36 -28.49 -51.60
CA ASP A 124 10.34 -28.94 -52.55
C ASP A 124 10.84 -28.91 -54.00
N ARG A 125 11.58 -27.88 -54.37
CA ARG A 125 12.15 -27.78 -55.72
C ARG A 125 13.20 -28.86 -55.98
N ILE A 126 14.04 -29.17 -54.98
CA ILE A 126 14.98 -30.31 -55.05
C ILE A 126 14.20 -31.61 -55.27
N ARG A 127 13.16 -31.86 -54.48
CA ARG A 127 12.32 -33.07 -54.63
C ARG A 127 11.76 -33.20 -56.04
N GLN A 128 11.21 -32.13 -56.60
CA GLN A 128 10.67 -32.12 -57.97
C GLN A 128 11.76 -32.40 -59.02
N TYR A 129 12.94 -31.79 -58.87
CA TYR A 129 14.04 -31.98 -59.81
C TYR A 129 14.56 -33.42 -59.77
N THR A 130 14.67 -34.01 -58.57
CA THR A 130 15.06 -35.41 -58.40
C THR A 130 14.07 -36.35 -59.06
N VAL A 131 12.76 -36.16 -58.87
CA VAL A 131 11.71 -36.96 -59.53
C VAL A 131 11.81 -36.88 -61.05
N ASN A 132 12.16 -35.70 -61.57
CA ASN A 132 12.29 -35.45 -63.01
C ASN A 132 13.67 -35.85 -63.58
N GLY A 133 14.57 -36.44 -62.77
CA GLY A 133 15.91 -36.83 -63.19
C GLY A 133 16.83 -35.66 -63.57
N MET A 134 16.55 -34.45 -63.08
CA MET A 134 17.33 -33.25 -63.34
C MET A 134 18.47 -33.08 -62.33
N ASP A 135 19.51 -32.32 -62.70
CA ASP A 135 20.60 -31.97 -61.80
C ASP A 135 20.13 -31.07 -60.64
N THR A 136 20.48 -31.45 -59.42
CA THR A 136 20.13 -30.73 -58.18
C THR A 136 21.32 -30.07 -57.50
N THR A 137 22.55 -30.18 -58.03
CA THR A 137 23.77 -29.71 -57.36
C THR A 137 23.68 -28.25 -56.89
N GLN A 138 23.25 -27.34 -57.76
CA GLN A 138 23.08 -25.93 -57.41
C GLN A 138 22.02 -25.70 -56.32
N LEU A 139 20.89 -26.40 -56.41
CA LEU A 139 19.81 -26.29 -55.41
C LEU A 139 20.26 -26.84 -54.05
N GLN A 140 21.11 -27.87 -54.01
CA GLN A 140 21.68 -28.37 -52.76
C GLN A 140 22.59 -27.33 -52.09
N VAL A 141 23.43 -26.62 -52.86
CA VAL A 141 24.24 -25.52 -52.34
C VAL A 141 23.34 -24.39 -51.79
N GLU A 142 22.27 -24.06 -52.51
CA GLU A 142 21.28 -23.08 -52.03
C GLU A 142 20.60 -23.53 -50.73
N ARG A 143 20.21 -24.80 -50.64
CA ARG A 143 19.62 -25.41 -49.43
C ARG A 143 20.56 -25.28 -48.24
N GLU A 144 21.83 -25.62 -48.39
CA GLU A 144 22.81 -25.48 -47.30
C GLU A 144 22.98 -24.03 -46.86
N SER A 145 23.05 -23.10 -47.81
CA SER A 145 23.10 -21.66 -47.51
C SER A 145 21.83 -21.19 -46.78
N ALA A 146 20.65 -21.67 -47.18
CA ALA A 146 19.38 -21.41 -46.51
C ALA A 146 19.35 -22.01 -45.09
N LEU A 147 19.83 -23.23 -44.89
CA LEU A 147 19.94 -23.88 -43.58
C LEU A 147 20.82 -23.07 -42.63
N ARG A 148 22.02 -22.66 -43.05
CA ARG A 148 22.92 -21.84 -42.22
C ARG A 148 22.26 -20.52 -41.82
N ARG A 149 21.47 -19.91 -42.71
CA ARG A 149 20.71 -18.68 -42.40
C ARG A 149 19.61 -18.95 -41.37
N VAL A 150 18.92 -20.10 -41.43
CA VAL A 150 17.93 -20.48 -40.41
C VAL A 150 18.62 -20.66 -39.06
N GLU A 151 19.68 -21.46 -39.02
CA GLU A 151 20.45 -21.75 -37.80
C GLU A 151 20.98 -20.47 -37.14
N THR A 152 21.62 -19.59 -37.91
CA THR A 152 22.13 -18.31 -37.38
C THR A 152 21.04 -17.44 -36.76
N ALA A 153 19.84 -17.43 -37.37
CA ALA A 153 18.70 -16.68 -36.83
C ALA A 153 18.10 -17.36 -35.60
N GLN A 154 18.07 -18.70 -35.58
CA GLN A 154 17.59 -19.48 -34.44
C GLN A 154 18.47 -19.26 -33.22
N ASN A 155 19.79 -19.38 -33.37
CA ASN A 155 20.73 -19.14 -32.27
C ASN A 155 20.56 -17.75 -31.67
N LYS A 156 20.26 -16.74 -32.49
CA LYS A 156 19.97 -15.38 -32.02
C LYS A 156 18.63 -15.26 -31.31
N SER A 157 17.60 -16.01 -31.74
CA SER A 157 16.33 -16.10 -31.02
C SER A 157 16.55 -16.71 -29.64
N ASP A 158 17.28 -17.83 -29.58
CA ASP A 158 17.59 -18.55 -28.35
C ASP A 158 18.41 -17.67 -27.37
N GLU A 159 19.43 -16.96 -27.86
CA GLU A 159 20.21 -16.00 -27.05
C GLU A 159 19.34 -14.88 -26.46
N LEU A 160 18.39 -14.36 -27.24
CA LEU A 160 17.45 -13.33 -26.75
C LEU A 160 16.48 -13.90 -25.71
N GLN A 161 16.02 -15.15 -25.89
CA GLN A 161 15.19 -15.83 -24.89
C GLN A 161 15.95 -15.99 -23.57
N ASP A 162 17.21 -16.42 -23.62
CA ASP A 162 18.05 -16.55 -22.43
C ASP A 162 18.27 -15.21 -21.73
N GLN A 163 18.51 -14.13 -22.49
CA GLN A 163 18.63 -12.77 -21.92
C GLN A 163 17.33 -12.32 -21.24
N ILE A 164 16.17 -12.63 -21.81
CA ILE A 164 14.86 -12.28 -21.21
C ILE A 164 14.60 -13.10 -19.95
N MET A 165 14.91 -14.40 -19.94
CA MET A 165 14.72 -15.27 -18.78
C MET A 165 15.69 -14.97 -17.64
N GLY A 166 16.90 -14.51 -17.96
CA GLY A 166 17.91 -14.12 -16.98
C GLY A 166 17.76 -12.71 -16.38
N SER A 167 16.81 -11.89 -16.85
CA SER A 167 16.60 -10.47 -16.45
C SER A 167 15.35 -10.25 -15.61
#